data_AF-A0A653AMD8-F1
#
_entry.id   AF-A0A653AMD8-F1
#
_cell.length_a   1.000
_cell.length_b   1.000
_cell.length_c   1.000
_cell.angle_alpha   90.00
_cell.angle_beta   90.00
_cell.angle_gamma   90.00
#
_symmetry.space_group_name_H-M   'P 1'
#
loop_
_entity.id
_entity.type
_entity.pdbx_description
1 polymer ?
#
loop_
_entity_poly.entity_id
_entity_poly.type
_entity_poly.pdbx_seq_one_letter_code
_entity_poly.pdbx_strand_id
1 'polypeptide(L)'
;MYSKNEDEVLLCFDGVYMDSTLYVNNKFVGEWKYGYSSFEHDITNVLVEGENEILIRVIHQSPNSRRYSGAGIYRNVWLKTRDKNHIETNGIYVSIRKENKLWNVEISTELKLYENAKLYHSIIYNNEVISTTSEEVKRGEKRNIQTMIVK
;
A
#
# COMPACT_ATOMS: atom_id res chain seq x y z
N MET A 1 -3.07 -20.78 10.55
CA MET A 1 -4.11 -20.11 11.35
C MET A 1 -3.60 -18.74 11.73
N TYR A 2 -4.46 -17.72 11.68
CA TYR A 2 -4.09 -16.35 12.05
C TYR A 2 -3.89 -16.27 13.56
N SER A 3 -2.85 -15.54 13.99
CA SER A 3 -2.66 -15.15 15.39
C SER A 3 -2.70 -13.64 15.45
N LYS A 4 -3.54 -13.10 16.33
CA LYS A 4 -3.75 -11.66 16.43
C LYS A 4 -2.57 -11.04 17.16
N ASN A 5 -1.80 -10.27 16.40
CA ASN A 5 -0.75 -9.41 16.92
C ASN A 5 -1.17 -7.94 16.77
N GLU A 6 -0.24 -7.02 17.01
CA GLU A 6 -0.50 -5.59 16.88
C GLU A 6 -0.25 -5.06 15.46
N ASP A 7 -0.13 -5.95 14.47
CA ASP A 7 0.16 -5.59 13.09
C ASP A 7 -1.11 -5.12 12.39
N GLU A 8 -0.93 -4.21 11.46
CA GLU A 8 -1.96 -3.82 10.53
C GLU A 8 -2.09 -4.90 9.44
N VAL A 9 -3.30 -5.41 9.25
CA VAL A 9 -3.63 -6.40 8.23
C VAL A 9 -4.56 -5.77 7.20
N LEU A 10 -4.07 -5.64 5.97
CA LEU A 10 -4.79 -5.06 4.85
C LEU A 10 -5.11 -6.13 3.81
N LEU A 11 -6.34 -6.10 3.30
CA LEU A 11 -6.74 -6.87 2.13
C LEU A 11 -6.81 -5.93 0.92
N CYS A 12 -5.96 -6.17 -0.06
CA CYS A 12 -5.76 -5.30 -1.21
C CYS A 12 -6.24 -5.98 -2.50
N PHE A 13 -7.01 -5.26 -3.30
CA PHE A 13 -7.52 -5.72 -4.58
C PHE A 13 -6.97 -4.83 -5.69
N ASP A 14 -6.37 -5.43 -6.71
CA ASP A 14 -5.90 -4.69 -7.90
C ASP A 14 -7.05 -4.35 -8.87
N GLY A 15 -8.21 -4.97 -8.69
CA GLY A 15 -9.43 -4.66 -9.43
C GLY A 15 -10.56 -5.67 -9.21
N VAL A 16 -11.75 -5.15 -8.94
CA VAL A 16 -13.00 -5.92 -8.81
C VAL A 16 -14.09 -5.20 -9.60
N TYR A 17 -14.62 -5.82 -10.65
CA TYR A 17 -15.62 -5.19 -11.51
C TYR A 17 -17.04 -5.68 -11.17
N MET A 18 -17.95 -4.88 -10.63
CA MET A 18 -17.78 -3.59 -9.97
C MET A 18 -18.77 -3.53 -8.79
N ASP A 19 -18.83 -2.40 -8.09
CA ASP A 19 -19.72 -2.25 -6.92
C ASP A 19 -19.53 -3.39 -5.90
N SER A 20 -18.31 -3.44 -5.35
CA SER A 20 -17.93 -4.46 -4.39
C SER A 20 -18.16 -4.02 -2.95
N THR A 21 -18.64 -4.93 -2.11
CA THR A 21 -18.75 -4.78 -0.66
C THR A 21 -17.96 -5.90 0.03
N LEU A 22 -17.08 -5.56 0.96
CA LEU A 22 -16.27 -6.52 1.73
C LEU A 22 -16.87 -6.77 3.13
N TYR A 23 -16.94 -8.04 3.49
CA TYR A 23 -17.26 -8.52 4.83
C TYR A 23 -16.16 -9.47 5.31
N VAL A 24 -15.85 -9.40 6.60
CA VAL A 24 -14.94 -10.34 7.27
C VAL A 24 -15.61 -10.80 8.56
N ASN A 25 -15.73 -12.12 8.76
CA ASN A 25 -16.46 -12.70 9.89
C ASN A 25 -17.86 -12.08 10.07
N ASN A 26 -18.60 -11.98 8.95
CA ASN A 26 -19.94 -11.38 8.84
C ASN A 26 -20.02 -9.87 9.21
N LYS A 27 -18.89 -9.19 9.44
CA LYS A 27 -18.85 -7.75 9.70
C LYS A 27 -18.51 -6.99 8.43
N PHE A 28 -19.28 -5.93 8.16
CA PHE A 28 -18.99 -4.99 7.08
C PHE A 28 -17.66 -4.30 7.31
N VAL A 29 -16.81 -4.25 6.27
CA VAL A 29 -15.50 -3.59 6.31
C VAL A 29 -15.50 -2.34 5.42
N GLY A 30 -16.06 -2.43 4.23
CA GLY A 30 -16.07 -1.30 3.30
C GLY A 30 -16.66 -1.63 1.94
N GLU A 31 -16.77 -0.60 1.10
CA GLU A 31 -17.23 -0.70 -0.28
C GLU A 31 -16.27 -0.04 -1.25
N TRP A 32 -16.28 -0.53 -2.48
CA TRP A 32 -15.55 0.07 -3.59
C TRP A 32 -16.35 0.00 -4.88
N LYS A 33 -16.68 1.16 -5.47
CA LYS A 33 -17.61 1.23 -6.60
C LYS A 33 -16.93 1.05 -7.96
N TYR A 34 -15.75 1.63 -8.15
CA TYR A 34 -15.10 1.68 -9.46
C TYR A 34 -14.27 0.44 -9.75
N GLY A 35 -14.55 -0.26 -10.86
CA GLY A 35 -13.99 -1.58 -11.10
C GLY A 35 -12.58 -1.66 -11.66
N TYR A 36 -11.94 -0.54 -12.00
CA TYR A 36 -10.63 -0.54 -12.66
C TYR A 36 -9.46 -0.03 -11.79
N SER A 37 -9.76 0.57 -10.64
CA SER A 37 -8.75 1.05 -9.70
C SER A 37 -8.42 0.01 -8.64
N SER A 38 -7.18 -0.01 -8.19
CA SER A 38 -6.79 -0.76 -7.00
C SER A 38 -7.33 -0.09 -5.74
N PHE A 39 -7.62 -0.89 -4.72
CA PHE A 39 -8.07 -0.42 -3.41
C PHE A 39 -7.66 -1.40 -2.32
N GLU A 40 -7.70 -0.95 -1.07
CA GLU A 40 -7.42 -1.79 0.09
C GLU A 40 -8.34 -1.46 1.26
N HIS A 41 -8.57 -2.46 2.09
CA HIS A 41 -9.35 -2.34 3.32
C HIS A 41 -8.54 -2.86 4.50
N ASP A 42 -8.51 -2.08 5.58
CA ASP A 42 -7.99 -2.52 6.87
C ASP A 42 -8.99 -3.48 7.53
N ILE A 43 -8.55 -4.73 7.74
CA ILE A 43 -9.35 -5.79 8.35
C ILE A 43 -8.87 -6.14 9.76
N THR A 44 -7.86 -5.44 10.29
CA THR A 44 -7.21 -5.73 11.58
C THR A 44 -8.21 -5.91 12.72
N ASN A 45 -9.17 -4.99 12.82
CA ASN A 45 -10.13 -4.94 13.93
C ASN A 45 -11.20 -6.03 13.87
N VAL A 46 -11.43 -6.64 12.70
CA VAL A 46 -12.49 -7.64 12.49
C VAL A 46 -11.97 -9.08 12.48
N LEU A 47 -10.64 -9.26 12.43
CA LEU A 47 -9.99 -10.57 12.54
C LEU A 47 -10.06 -11.14 13.97
N VAL A 48 -10.20 -12.47 14.04
CA VAL A 48 -10.21 -13.30 15.26
C VAL A 48 -9.12 -14.36 15.20
N GLU A 49 -8.71 -14.88 16.35
CA GLU A 49 -7.75 -16.00 16.43
C GLU A 49 -8.24 -17.21 15.64
N GLY A 50 -7.34 -17.86 14.89
CA GLY A 50 -7.64 -19.06 14.14
C GLY A 50 -8.07 -18.81 12.70
N GLU A 51 -9.22 -19.35 12.32
CA GLU A 51 -9.79 -19.26 10.97
C GLU A 51 -10.68 -18.03 10.85
N ASN A 52 -10.58 -17.34 9.72
CA ASN A 52 -11.36 -16.14 9.42
C ASN A 52 -12.03 -16.30 8.07
N GLU A 53 -13.29 -15.91 7.97
CA GLU A 53 -14.04 -15.93 6.72
C GLU A 53 -14.00 -14.54 6.07
N ILE A 54 -13.69 -14.51 4.77
CA ILE A 54 -13.71 -13.30 3.96
C ILE A 54 -14.78 -13.47 2.88
N LEU A 55 -15.76 -12.57 2.86
CA LEU A 55 -16.83 -12.56 1.88
C LEU A 55 -16.82 -11.23 1.12
N ILE A 56 -16.74 -11.32 -0.21
CA ILE A 56 -16.87 -10.16 -1.10
C ILE A 56 -18.11 -10.31 -1.96
N ARG A 57 -19.01 -9.34 -1.86
CA ARG A 57 -20.19 -9.22 -2.71
C ARG A 57 -19.85 -8.30 -3.88
N VAL A 58 -20.18 -8.70 -5.09
CA VAL A 58 -19.98 -7.90 -6.31
C VAL A 58 -21.30 -7.78 -7.04
N ILE A 59 -21.75 -6.55 -7.31
CA ILE A 59 -23.02 -6.29 -7.98
C ILE A 59 -22.77 -5.77 -9.39
N HIS A 60 -23.03 -6.60 -10.40
CA HIS A 60 -22.98 -6.19 -11.81
C HIS A 60 -24.39 -5.87 -12.32
N GLN A 61 -24.71 -4.59 -12.56
CA GLN A 61 -25.99 -4.16 -13.14
C GLN A 61 -25.78 -3.57 -14.54
N SER A 62 -26.37 -4.19 -15.56
CA SER A 62 -26.31 -3.74 -16.95
C SER A 62 -27.43 -2.74 -17.26
N PRO A 63 -27.22 -1.73 -18.15
CA PRO A 63 -26.00 -1.43 -18.91
C PRO A 63 -25.00 -0.54 -18.15
N ASN A 64 -23.74 -0.97 -18.02
CA ASN A 64 -22.68 -0.25 -17.27
C ASN A 64 -21.39 0.03 -18.06
N SER A 65 -21.27 -0.46 -19.30
CA SER A 65 -20.07 -0.29 -20.12
C SER A 65 -20.37 -0.31 -21.62
N ARG A 66 -19.55 0.42 -22.41
CA ARG A 66 -19.60 0.41 -23.89
C ARG A 66 -18.88 -0.79 -24.52
N ARG A 67 -18.07 -1.49 -23.74
CA ARG A 67 -17.29 -2.67 -24.14
C ARG A 67 -17.48 -3.77 -23.11
N TYR A 68 -17.09 -5.00 -23.45
CA TYR A 68 -17.03 -6.09 -22.47
C TYR A 68 -16.10 -5.69 -21.31
N SER A 69 -16.66 -5.62 -20.10
CA SER A 69 -15.96 -5.23 -18.88
C SER A 69 -15.56 -6.41 -18.00
N GLY A 70 -16.19 -7.58 -18.20
CA GLY A 70 -16.12 -8.69 -17.25
C GLY A 70 -16.95 -8.44 -15.98
N ALA A 71 -16.83 -9.33 -15.01
CA ALA A 71 -17.45 -9.20 -13.70
C ALA A 71 -16.66 -9.99 -12.65
N GLY A 72 -16.69 -9.54 -11.39
CA GLY A 72 -16.03 -10.19 -10.26
C GLY A 72 -14.59 -9.71 -10.03
N ILE A 73 -13.85 -10.50 -9.26
CA ILE A 73 -12.43 -10.28 -8.96
C ILE A 73 -11.62 -10.77 -10.16
N TYR A 74 -11.19 -9.84 -11.00
CA TYR A 74 -10.50 -10.17 -12.26
C TYR A 74 -9.01 -9.84 -12.23
N ARG A 75 -8.52 -9.29 -11.12
CA ARG A 75 -7.09 -9.01 -10.86
C ARG A 75 -6.67 -9.58 -9.51
N ASN A 76 -5.36 -9.50 -9.23
CA ASN A 76 -4.76 -10.06 -8.04
C ASN A 76 -5.36 -9.50 -6.74
N VAL A 77 -5.33 -10.35 -5.73
CA VAL A 77 -5.65 -10.02 -4.35
C VAL A 77 -4.41 -10.26 -3.50
N TRP A 78 -4.09 -9.32 -2.63
CA TRP A 78 -2.93 -9.38 -1.77
C TRP A 78 -3.36 -9.25 -0.31
N LEU A 79 -2.73 -10.03 0.56
CA LEU A 79 -2.79 -9.84 1.99
C LEU A 79 -1.49 -9.16 2.42
N LYS A 80 -1.58 -7.96 2.98
CA LYS A 80 -0.42 -7.24 3.53
C LYS A 80 -0.51 -7.27 5.05
N THR A 81 0.59 -7.65 5.68
CA THR A 81 0.79 -7.52 7.14
C THR A 81 1.91 -6.52 7.38
N ARG A 82 1.70 -5.56 8.27
CA ARG A 82 2.64 -4.48 8.55
C ARG A 82 2.79 -4.27 10.05
N ASP A 83 4.03 -4.21 10.50
CA ASP A 83 4.34 -3.80 11.87
C ASP A 83 3.88 -2.35 12.12
N LYS A 84 3.87 -1.94 13.39
CA LYS A 84 3.48 -0.58 13.80
C LYS A 84 4.31 0.56 13.20
N ASN A 85 5.53 0.28 12.76
CA ASN A 85 6.39 1.21 12.04
C ASN A 85 6.52 0.72 10.60
N HIS A 86 5.89 1.40 9.65
CA HIS A 86 5.91 0.97 8.25
C HIS A 86 5.82 2.13 7.27
N ILE A 87 6.13 1.81 6.01
CA ILE A 87 5.92 2.68 4.85
C ILE A 87 4.50 2.44 4.32
N GLU A 88 3.79 3.52 4.03
CA GLU A 88 2.41 3.48 3.55
C GLU A 88 2.28 2.86 2.15
N THR A 89 1.07 2.38 1.79
CA THR A 89 0.83 1.85 0.43
C THR A 89 1.06 2.96 -0.59
N ASN A 90 1.89 2.68 -1.60
CA ASN A 90 2.31 3.66 -2.60
C ASN A 90 2.95 4.93 -1.99
N GLY A 91 3.47 4.84 -0.76
CA GLY A 91 4.03 5.96 -0.03
C GLY A 91 5.41 6.42 -0.51
N ILE A 92 6.06 5.69 -1.42
CA ILE A 92 7.36 6.06 -1.98
C ILE A 92 7.15 6.73 -3.33
N TYR A 93 7.57 7.98 -3.43
CA TYR A 93 7.61 8.74 -4.67
C TYR A 93 9.03 9.20 -4.97
N VAL A 94 9.54 8.85 -6.14
CA VAL A 94 10.90 9.21 -6.59
C VAL A 94 10.80 10.20 -7.72
N SER A 95 11.50 11.33 -7.61
CA SER A 95 11.65 12.30 -8.69
C SER A 95 13.12 12.57 -9.00
N ILE A 96 13.44 12.74 -10.27
CA ILE A 96 14.81 12.91 -10.75
C ILE A 96 14.89 14.20 -11.55
N ARG A 97 15.85 15.06 -11.21
CA ARG A 97 16.12 16.30 -11.94
C ARG A 97 17.61 16.40 -12.27
N LYS A 98 17.92 16.88 -13.47
CA LYS A 98 19.30 17.15 -13.87
C LYS A 98 19.68 18.58 -13.50
N GLU A 99 20.76 18.75 -12.76
CA GLU A 99 21.34 20.05 -12.45
C GLU A 99 22.83 20.04 -12.82
N ASN A 100 23.19 20.89 -13.79
CA ASN A 100 24.52 20.90 -14.40
C ASN A 100 24.93 19.52 -14.98
N LYS A 101 26.00 18.92 -14.44
CA LYS A 101 26.50 17.58 -14.80
C LYS A 101 26.13 16.50 -13.78
N LEU A 102 25.19 16.79 -12.87
CA LEU A 102 24.78 15.90 -11.79
C LEU A 102 23.26 15.66 -11.87
N TRP A 103 22.83 14.57 -11.26
CA TRP A 103 21.42 14.21 -11.10
C TRP A 103 21.04 14.29 -9.63
N ASN A 104 19.99 15.06 -9.33
CA ASN A 104 19.35 15.11 -8.04
C ASN A 104 18.18 14.11 -8.03
N VAL A 105 18.26 13.14 -7.13
CA VAL A 105 17.23 12.14 -6.87
C VAL A 105 16.56 12.50 -5.56
N GLU A 106 15.32 12.98 -5.63
CA GLU A 106 14.50 13.28 -4.48
C GLU A 106 13.56 12.10 -4.21
N ILE A 107 13.58 11.59 -2.98
CA ILE A 107 12.71 10.50 -2.54
C ILE A 107 11.83 11.02 -1.43
N SER A 108 10.53 11.00 -1.68
CA SER A 108 9.48 11.30 -0.72
C SER A 108 8.88 10.00 -0.21
N THR A 109 8.91 9.80 1.10
CA THR A 109 8.43 8.58 1.74
C THR A 109 7.36 8.91 2.76
N GLU A 110 6.16 8.35 2.57
CA GLU A 110 5.04 8.40 3.51
C GLU A 110 5.11 7.23 4.49
N LEU A 111 4.94 7.53 5.77
CA LEU A 111 5.26 6.65 6.88
C LEU A 111 4.16 6.69 7.95
N LYS A 112 3.99 5.56 8.61
CA LYS A 112 3.24 5.44 9.87
C LYS A 112 4.18 4.91 10.93
N LEU A 113 4.46 5.76 11.92
CA LEU A 113 5.43 5.49 12.97
C LEU A 113 4.78 5.53 14.35
N TYR A 114 4.99 4.47 15.12
CA TYR A 114 4.61 4.36 16.53
C TYR A 114 5.73 4.83 17.47
N GLU A 115 6.98 4.75 17.03
CA GLU A 115 8.17 5.26 17.72
C GLU A 115 9.12 5.95 16.73
N ASN A 116 10.15 6.61 17.25
CA ASN A 116 11.15 7.24 16.38
C ASN A 116 11.89 6.15 15.59
N ALA A 117 12.12 6.40 14.31
CA ALA A 117 12.81 5.47 13.43
C ALA A 117 13.88 6.20 12.63
N LYS A 118 14.88 5.45 12.16
CA LYS A 118 15.88 5.98 11.22
C LYS A 118 15.57 5.46 9.82
N LEU A 119 15.30 6.38 8.90
CA LEU A 119 14.98 6.05 7.52
C LEU A 119 16.24 6.15 6.66
N TYR A 120 16.55 5.10 5.91
CA TYR A 120 17.67 5.04 4.98
C TYR A 120 17.15 4.94 3.54
N HIS A 121 17.74 5.72 2.65
CA HIS A 121 17.61 5.49 1.21
C HIS A 121 18.98 5.19 0.62
N SER A 122 19.06 4.15 -0.20
CA SER A 122 20.28 3.79 -0.92
C SER A 122 20.00 3.55 -2.39
N ILE A 123 20.82 4.13 -3.27
CA ILE A 123 20.82 3.86 -4.70
C ILE A 123 21.85 2.76 -4.96
N ILE A 124 21.41 1.64 -5.51
CA ILE A 124 22.25 0.48 -5.80
C ILE A 124 22.33 0.27 -7.31
N TYR A 125 23.55 0.14 -7.84
CA TYR A 125 23.80 -0.18 -9.24
C TYR A 125 24.88 -1.26 -9.33
N ASN A 126 24.64 -2.32 -10.10
CA ASN A 126 25.53 -3.49 -10.19
C ASN A 126 25.96 -4.06 -8.83
N ASN A 127 25.02 -4.15 -7.88
CA ASN A 127 25.24 -4.57 -6.49
C ASN A 127 26.17 -3.66 -5.67
N GLU A 128 26.55 -2.49 -6.17
CA GLU A 128 27.31 -1.49 -5.43
C GLU A 128 26.41 -0.33 -4.99
N VAL A 129 26.62 0.15 -3.77
CA VAL A 129 25.92 1.33 -3.24
C VAL A 129 26.57 2.58 -3.82
N ILE A 130 25.83 3.31 -4.66
CA ILE A 130 26.28 4.53 -5.33
C ILE A 130 26.09 5.76 -4.45
N SER A 131 25.00 5.80 -3.67
CA SER A 131 24.68 6.90 -2.78
C SER A 131 23.77 6.40 -1.65
N THR A 132 23.95 6.93 -0.45
CA THR A 132 23.10 6.66 0.71
C THR A 132 22.85 7.95 1.47
N THR A 133 21.62 8.10 1.95
CA THR A 133 21.22 9.16 2.88
C THR A 133 20.41 8.54 4.01
N SER A 134 20.42 9.20 5.18
CA SER A 134 19.63 8.74 6.33
C SER A 134 19.20 9.90 7.20
N GLU A 135 18.01 9.79 7.78
CA GLU A 135 17.45 10.79 8.68
C GLU A 135 16.69 10.12 9.83
N GLU A 136 16.73 10.72 11.01
CA GLU A 136 15.84 10.33 12.11
C GLU A 136 14.46 10.96 11.89
N VAL A 137 13.44 10.11 11.79
CA VAL A 137 12.04 10.50 11.61
C VAL A 137 11.34 10.28 12.95
N LYS A 138 10.75 11.33 13.49
CA LYS A 138 10.08 11.26 14.80
C LYS A 138 8.71 10.62 14.68
N ARG A 139 8.25 10.00 15.77
CA ARG A 139 6.87 9.53 15.89
C ARG A 139 5.89 10.66 15.52
N GLY A 140 4.93 10.34 14.66
CA GLY A 140 3.88 11.25 14.22
C GLY A 140 4.20 12.04 12.94
N GLU A 141 5.46 12.06 12.49
CA GLU A 141 5.80 12.54 11.15
C GLU A 141 5.26 11.55 10.12
N LYS A 142 4.47 12.06 9.18
CA LYS A 142 3.80 11.24 8.16
C LYS A 142 4.54 11.18 6.83
N ARG A 143 5.50 12.08 6.63
CA ARG A 143 6.22 12.23 5.36
C ARG A 143 7.63 12.72 5.64
N ASN A 144 8.59 12.08 4.99
CA ASN A 144 9.99 12.48 4.99
C ASN A 144 10.49 12.62 3.55
N ILE A 145 11.35 13.60 3.28
CA ILE A 145 11.91 13.85 1.94
C ILE A 145 13.42 13.89 2.07
N GLN A 146 14.11 13.04 1.32
CA GLN A 146 15.57 13.01 1.29
C GLN A 146 16.06 13.15 -0.16
N THR A 147 17.14 13.90 -0.34
CA THR A 147 17.75 14.14 -1.66
C THR A 147 19.13 13.52 -1.72
N MET A 148 19.40 12.80 -2.80
CA MET A 148 20.71 12.23 -3.12
C MET A 148 21.22 12.81 -4.44
N ILE A 149 22.53 13.03 -4.51
CA ILE A 149 23.20 13.52 -5.71
C ILE A 149 24.00 12.36 -6.31
N VAL A 150 23.79 12.09 -7.60
CA VAL A 150 24.54 11.08 -8.36
C VAL A 150 25.16 11.69 -9.62
N LYS A 151 26.28 11.10 -10.06
CA LYS A 151 27.03 11.53 -11.26
C LYS A 151 26.45 10.92 -12.53
#